data_AF-A0A3R7AAC0-F1
#
_entry.id   AF-A0A3R7AAC0-F1
#
_cell.length_a   1.000
_cell.length_b   1.000
_cell.length_c   1.000
_cell.angle_alpha   90.00
_cell.angle_beta   90.00
_cell.angle_gamma   90.00
#
_symmetry.space_group_name_H-M   'P 1'
#
loop_
_entity.id
_entity.type
_entity.pdbx_description
1 polymer ?
#
loop_
_entity_poly.entity_id
_entity_poly.type
_entity_poly.pdbx_seq_one_letter_code
_entity_poly.pdbx_strand_id
1 'polypeptide(L)'
;MRIGSQFDHLKAKLEAVGFISNKKDKHSILQATIEYIAALECEAATTRTASSAQSSSPTLELNETCEPAPHGKENSPHSQYGHVLRADPALDPMHVLQQAQPPTPQYQPAPPAHSSSIECLWSLAAPMAPSLPVPELVADSTASFRHVFLHTSVPSLIARLDGTLVHANYLFHEYFPTMVDDYNHTLYALCIASDVPKMQSLVTKVLTCDVHSAQTKMTWQAGRAGQVKLVFVSVALVRDHAGQPANIQCTVLPMA
;
A
#
# COMPACT_ATOMS: atom_id res chain seq x y z
N MET A 1 -5.73 12.87 41.50
CA MET A 1 -7.11 12.45 41.13
C MET A 1 -7.47 11.21 41.94
N ARG A 2 -8.71 11.13 42.45
CA ARG A 2 -9.19 9.94 43.18
C ARG A 2 -9.94 9.02 42.20
N ILE A 3 -9.83 7.71 42.35
CA ILE A 3 -10.50 6.73 41.48
C ILE A 3 -12.01 6.97 41.36
N GLY A 4 -12.66 7.43 42.43
CA GLY A 4 -14.09 7.78 42.43
C GLY A 4 -14.45 8.84 41.38
N SER A 5 -13.67 9.91 41.26
CA SER A 5 -13.96 11.00 40.31
C SER A 5 -13.78 10.59 38.85
N GLN A 6 -13.01 9.52 38.58
CA GLN A 6 -12.88 8.95 37.23
C GLN A 6 -14.14 8.17 36.83
N PHE A 7 -14.77 7.47 37.77
CA PHE A 7 -16.06 6.81 37.54
C PHE A 7 -17.17 7.83 37.25
N ASP A 8 -17.19 8.96 37.96
CA ASP A 8 -18.16 10.02 37.70
C ASP A 8 -18.00 10.61 36.30
N HIS A 9 -16.75 10.79 35.84
CA HIS A 9 -16.46 11.23 34.47
C HIS A 9 -16.88 10.21 33.40
N LEU A 10 -16.56 8.93 33.61
CA LEU A 10 -16.96 7.84 32.70
C LEU A 10 -18.49 7.75 32.61
N LYS A 11 -19.16 7.82 33.77
CA LYS A 11 -20.62 7.83 33.86
C LYS A 11 -21.23 8.99 33.08
N ALA A 12 -20.76 10.22 33.30
CA ALA A 12 -21.27 11.41 32.61
C ALA A 12 -21.10 11.30 31.08
N LYS A 13 -19.98 10.75 30.59
CA LYS A 13 -19.75 10.53 29.17
C LYS A 13 -20.73 9.52 28.57
N LEU A 14 -20.96 8.40 29.25
CA LEU A 14 -21.89 7.37 28.80
C LEU A 14 -23.37 7.82 28.84
N GLU A 15 -23.72 8.69 29.79
CA GLU A 15 -25.05 9.31 29.86
C GLU A 15 -25.28 10.31 28.72
N ALA A 16 -24.27 11.12 28.38
CA ALA A 16 -24.38 12.11 27.31
C ALA A 16 -24.68 11.48 25.95
N VAL A 17 -24.24 10.24 25.73
CA VAL A 17 -24.49 9.45 24.51
C VAL A 17 -25.69 8.50 24.65
N GLY A 18 -26.43 8.57 25.78
CA GLY A 18 -27.62 7.76 26.03
C GLY A 18 -27.36 6.27 26.28
N PHE A 19 -26.10 5.87 26.49
CA PHE A 19 -25.71 4.45 26.62
C PHE A 19 -26.02 3.89 28.01
N ILE A 20 -26.06 4.74 29.03
CA ILE A 20 -26.46 4.37 30.40
C ILE A 20 -27.37 5.43 31.03
N SER A 21 -28.06 5.05 32.11
CA SER A 21 -28.87 5.95 32.93
C SER A 21 -28.18 6.33 34.25
N ASN A 22 -28.72 7.36 34.91
CA ASN A 22 -28.13 8.03 36.10
C ASN A 22 -27.96 7.17 37.36
N LYS A 23 -28.20 5.86 37.31
CA LYS A 23 -28.15 4.96 38.48
C LYS A 23 -27.38 3.66 38.27
N LYS A 24 -26.29 3.66 37.50
CA LYS A 24 -25.40 2.48 37.39
C LYS A 24 -24.28 2.50 38.42
N ASP A 25 -24.01 1.34 39.02
CA ASP A 25 -22.87 1.11 39.91
C ASP A 25 -21.54 1.05 39.13
N LYS A 26 -20.40 1.07 39.85
CA LYS A 26 -19.06 1.12 39.25
C LYS A 26 -18.78 -0.04 38.28
N HIS A 27 -19.19 -1.26 38.63
CA HIS A 27 -18.99 -2.42 37.76
C HIS A 27 -19.81 -2.26 36.49
N SER A 28 -21.08 -1.86 36.64
CA SER A 28 -21.97 -1.59 35.50
C SER A 28 -21.48 -0.44 34.61
N ILE A 29 -20.81 0.58 35.16
CA ILE A 29 -20.18 1.66 34.38
C ILE A 29 -19.02 1.12 33.54
N LEU A 30 -18.17 0.25 34.09
CA LEU A 30 -17.06 -0.36 33.34
C LEU A 30 -17.56 -1.27 32.23
N GLN A 31 -18.52 -2.14 32.55
CA GLN A 31 -19.13 -3.05 31.57
C GLN A 31 -19.75 -2.26 30.41
N ALA A 32 -20.53 -1.22 30.73
CA ALA A 32 -21.10 -0.35 29.71
C ALA A 32 -20.04 0.42 28.91
N THR A 33 -18.89 0.75 29.52
CA THR A 33 -17.77 1.38 28.80
C THR A 33 -17.19 0.42 27.76
N ILE A 34 -16.99 -0.85 28.12
CA ILE A 34 -16.47 -1.88 27.21
C ILE A 34 -17.45 -2.11 26.05
N GLU A 35 -18.74 -2.25 26.37
CA GLU A 35 -19.79 -2.44 25.35
C GLU A 35 -19.91 -1.23 24.43
N TYR A 36 -19.79 -0.01 24.96
CA TYR A 36 -19.81 1.22 24.16
C TYR A 36 -18.62 1.30 23.21
N ILE A 37 -17.41 0.95 23.65
CA ILE A 37 -16.22 0.90 22.79
C ILE A 37 -16.42 -0.14 21.68
N ALA A 38 -16.90 -1.34 22.01
CA ALA A 38 -17.18 -2.37 21.02
C ALA A 38 -18.24 -1.93 19.98
N ALA A 39 -19.28 -1.21 20.43
CA ALA A 39 -20.30 -0.65 19.54
C ALA A 39 -19.71 0.41 18.59
N LEU A 40 -18.85 1.30 19.09
CA LEU A 40 -18.15 2.29 18.28
C LEU A 40 -17.21 1.63 17.24
N GLU A 41 -16.55 0.54 17.61
CA GLU A 41 -15.69 -0.23 16.69
C GLU A 41 -16.51 -0.92 15.60
N CYS A 42 -17.67 -1.49 15.95
CA CYS A 42 -18.61 -2.09 14.99
C CYS A 42 -19.23 -1.04 14.04
N GLU A 43 -19.63 0.13 14.54
CA GLU A 43 -20.14 1.23 13.71
C GLU A 43 -19.04 1.76 12.79
N ALA A 44 -17.82 1.95 13.30
CA ALA A 44 -16.68 2.36 12.48
C ALA A 44 -16.31 1.33 11.40
N ALA A 45 -16.64 0.05 11.58
CA ALA A 45 -16.50 -0.99 10.57
C ALA A 45 -17.67 -0.99 9.55
N THR A 46 -18.90 -0.76 10.03
CA THR A 46 -20.13 -0.78 9.21
C THR A 46 -20.24 0.45 8.31
N THR A 47 -19.85 1.63 8.79
CA THR A 47 -19.82 2.88 8.00
C THR A 47 -18.76 2.85 6.89
N ARG A 48 -17.80 1.90 6.95
CA ARG A 48 -16.87 1.65 5.83
C ARG A 48 -17.44 0.74 4.73
N THR A 49 -18.52 0.00 5.00
CA THR A 49 -19.14 -0.93 4.04
C THR A 49 -20.45 -0.39 3.44
N ALA A 50 -21.13 0.54 4.10
CA ALA A 50 -22.45 1.03 3.67
C ALA A 50 -22.44 2.12 2.57
N SER A 51 -21.28 2.64 2.16
CA SER A 51 -21.19 3.63 1.07
C SER A 51 -21.25 3.02 -0.34
N SER A 52 -21.59 1.73 -0.48
CA SER A 52 -21.66 1.03 -1.78
C SER A 52 -22.95 0.23 -2.03
N ALA A 53 -24.03 0.45 -1.28
CA ALA A 53 -25.31 -0.23 -1.54
C ALA A 53 -26.46 0.77 -1.60
N GLN A 54 -26.61 1.43 -2.75
CA GLN A 54 -27.89 2.01 -3.14
C GLN A 54 -28.76 0.95 -3.82
N SER A 55 -30.00 0.88 -3.34
CA SER A 55 -31.22 0.40 -4.00
C SER A 55 -31.34 -1.05 -4.45
N SER A 56 -32.16 -1.83 -3.75
CA SER A 56 -33.30 -2.53 -4.39
C SER A 56 -34.28 -3.04 -3.34
N SER A 57 -35.56 -2.73 -3.57
CA SER A 57 -36.74 -3.12 -2.80
C SER A 57 -36.95 -4.64 -2.76
N PRO A 58 -37.63 -5.21 -1.74
CA PRO A 58 -37.97 -6.62 -1.74
C PRO A 58 -39.30 -6.86 -2.47
N THR A 59 -39.25 -7.55 -3.61
CA THR A 59 -40.44 -8.18 -4.19
C THR A 59 -40.48 -9.62 -3.72
N LEU A 60 -41.60 -9.98 -3.09
CA LEU A 60 -41.99 -11.33 -2.70
C LEU A 60 -41.98 -12.26 -3.91
N GLU A 61 -41.20 -13.34 -3.89
CA GLU A 61 -41.51 -14.52 -4.68
C GLU A 61 -41.37 -15.81 -3.87
N LEU A 62 -42.29 -16.69 -4.20
CA LEU A 62 -42.74 -17.84 -3.46
C LEU A 62 -41.71 -18.96 -3.41
N ASN A 63 -41.72 -19.58 -2.25
CA ASN A 63 -41.12 -20.84 -1.88
C ASN A 63 -41.80 -22.00 -2.66
N GLU A 64 -41.04 -22.79 -3.43
CA GLU A 64 -41.44 -24.17 -3.74
C GLU A 64 -40.23 -25.13 -3.71
N THR A 65 -40.51 -26.25 -3.06
CA THR A 65 -39.64 -27.33 -2.60
C THR A 65 -39.54 -28.43 -3.66
N CYS A 66 -38.37 -29.08 -3.83
CA CYS A 66 -38.29 -30.54 -3.79
C CYS A 66 -36.86 -31.09 -3.85
N GLU A 67 -36.72 -32.23 -3.20
CA GLU A 67 -35.54 -32.97 -2.75
C GLU A 67 -35.12 -34.06 -3.82
N PRO A 68 -34.33 -35.12 -3.56
CA PRO A 68 -33.04 -35.32 -4.23
C PRO A 68 -32.82 -36.67 -4.98
N ALA A 69 -31.60 -36.79 -5.54
CA ALA A 69 -30.80 -38.02 -5.79
C ALA A 69 -31.06 -38.84 -7.10
N PRO A 70 -30.29 -39.93 -7.37
CA PRO A 70 -28.88 -39.97 -7.82
C PRO A 70 -28.67 -40.90 -9.05
N HIS A 71 -27.42 -41.04 -9.54
CA HIS A 71 -26.82 -42.08 -10.44
C HIS A 71 -25.85 -41.39 -11.42
N GLY A 72 -24.66 -41.86 -11.79
CA GLY A 72 -23.95 -43.12 -11.60
C GLY A 72 -23.01 -43.31 -12.80
N LYS A 73 -21.86 -43.98 -12.56
CA LYS A 73 -20.94 -44.65 -13.52
C LYS A 73 -19.97 -43.77 -14.32
N GLU A 74 -18.65 -43.87 -14.10
CA GLU A 74 -17.70 -44.97 -14.45
C GLU A 74 -17.29 -44.92 -15.93
N ASN A 75 -16.00 -44.61 -16.19
CA ASN A 75 -15.12 -45.31 -17.14
C ASN A 75 -13.79 -44.55 -17.35
N SER A 76 -12.70 -45.17 -16.87
CA SER A 76 -11.36 -45.13 -17.48
C SER A 76 -11.30 -46.32 -18.48
N PRO A 77 -10.45 -46.36 -19.53
CA PRO A 77 -9.02 -46.61 -19.32
C PRO A 77 -8.03 -46.11 -20.42
N HIS A 78 -6.73 -46.17 -20.07
CA HIS A 78 -5.54 -46.56 -20.86
C HIS A 78 -5.30 -46.07 -22.31
N SER A 79 -4.07 -45.54 -22.57
CA SER A 79 -2.99 -46.17 -23.38
C SER A 79 -1.92 -45.09 -23.72
N GLN A 80 -0.72 -45.08 -23.14
CA GLN A 80 0.56 -45.76 -23.49
C GLN A 80 1.43 -45.11 -24.59
N TYR A 81 2.74 -45.33 -24.41
CA TYR A 81 3.95 -45.05 -25.23
C TYR A 81 4.52 -43.61 -25.08
N GLY A 82 5.74 -43.36 -24.59
CA GLY A 82 6.92 -44.20 -24.34
C GLY A 82 8.00 -43.94 -25.40
N HIS A 83 9.00 -43.10 -25.11
CA HIS A 83 10.36 -43.30 -25.62
C HIS A 83 11.41 -42.52 -24.81
N VAL A 84 12.38 -43.29 -24.32
CA VAL A 84 13.63 -42.92 -23.65
C VAL A 84 14.63 -42.47 -24.70
N LEU A 85 15.50 -41.49 -24.43
CA LEU A 85 16.92 -41.57 -24.80
C LEU A 85 17.73 -40.53 -24.01
N ARG A 86 18.80 -41.04 -23.43
CA ARG A 86 19.78 -40.46 -22.50
C ARG A 86 21.05 -40.19 -23.30
N ALA A 87 21.74 -39.08 -23.05
CA ALA A 87 23.20 -38.97 -23.10
C ALA A 87 23.68 -37.58 -22.67
N ASP A 88 24.32 -37.52 -21.50
CA ASP A 88 25.48 -36.66 -21.20
C ASP A 88 26.72 -37.46 -21.68
N PRO A 89 27.88 -36.85 -22.02
CA PRO A 89 28.81 -36.32 -21.00
C PRO A 89 29.66 -35.08 -21.39
N ALA A 90 29.92 -34.25 -20.37
CA ALA A 90 31.21 -33.65 -19.93
C ALA A 90 32.37 -33.37 -20.91
N LEU A 91 32.99 -32.16 -20.80
CA LEU A 91 34.39 -31.90 -20.40
C LEU A 91 34.80 -30.42 -20.58
N ASP A 92 35.40 -29.85 -19.52
CA ASP A 92 36.15 -28.57 -19.44
C ASP A 92 37.50 -28.69 -20.20
N PRO A 93 38.16 -27.60 -20.66
CA PRO A 93 39.24 -27.04 -19.83
C PRO A 93 39.56 -25.51 -20.00
N MET A 94 39.78 -24.85 -18.86
CA MET A 94 40.91 -23.96 -18.50
C MET A 94 41.79 -23.28 -19.59
N HIS A 95 41.80 -21.94 -19.58
CA HIS A 95 42.92 -21.02 -19.90
C HIS A 95 42.74 -19.78 -18.98
N VAL A 96 43.50 -19.48 -17.92
CA VAL A 96 44.93 -19.16 -17.71
C VAL A 96 45.41 -17.87 -18.42
N LEU A 97 45.69 -16.86 -17.57
CA LEU A 97 46.57 -15.67 -17.71
C LEU A 97 46.24 -14.61 -18.78
N GLN A 98 46.03 -13.35 -18.37
CA GLN A 98 47.03 -12.27 -18.50
C GLN A 98 46.55 -10.96 -17.84
N GLN A 99 47.30 -10.50 -16.83
CA GLN A 99 47.33 -9.09 -16.40
C GLN A 99 47.85 -8.20 -17.53
N ALA A 100 47.20 -7.06 -17.77
CA ALA A 100 47.84 -5.85 -18.30
C ALA A 100 46.99 -4.60 -17.99
N GLN A 101 47.38 -3.84 -16.95
CA GLN A 101 47.21 -2.37 -16.94
C GLN A 101 48.29 -1.78 -17.87
N PRO A 102 48.03 -0.71 -18.64
CA PRO A 102 48.31 0.69 -18.18
C PRO A 102 47.51 1.77 -18.97
N PRO A 103 47.82 3.09 -18.91
CA PRO A 103 48.31 3.92 -17.80
C PRO A 103 47.28 5.01 -17.40
N THR A 104 47.42 5.50 -16.16
CA THR A 104 46.84 6.74 -15.64
C THR A 104 47.33 7.98 -16.41
N PRO A 105 46.44 8.84 -16.93
CA PRO A 105 46.78 10.23 -17.19
C PRO A 105 46.60 11.06 -15.91
N GLN A 106 47.71 11.64 -15.43
CA GLN A 106 47.67 12.79 -14.51
C GLN A 106 46.96 13.95 -15.20
N TYR A 107 45.85 14.42 -14.63
CA TYR A 107 45.36 15.77 -14.88
C TYR A 107 45.16 16.50 -13.56
N GLN A 108 45.91 17.59 -13.46
CA GLN A 108 45.96 18.57 -12.39
C GLN A 108 44.68 19.44 -12.43
N PRO A 109 44.20 19.96 -11.28
CA PRO A 109 42.83 20.43 -11.15
C PRO A 109 42.61 21.84 -11.71
N ALA A 110 41.59 21.99 -12.55
CA ALA A 110 41.02 23.28 -12.94
C ALA A 110 39.64 23.46 -12.25
N PRO A 111 39.25 24.70 -11.89
CA PRO A 111 38.14 24.98 -10.98
C PRO A 111 36.78 24.63 -11.61
N PRO A 112 35.79 24.14 -10.83
CA PRO A 112 34.55 23.62 -11.38
C PRO A 112 33.64 24.75 -11.89
N ALA A 113 33.30 24.67 -13.17
CA ALA A 113 32.10 25.30 -13.73
C ALA A 113 30.87 24.67 -13.06
N HIS A 114 29.94 25.55 -12.67
CA HIS A 114 28.72 25.25 -11.93
C HIS A 114 27.91 24.11 -12.56
N SER A 115 28.00 22.93 -11.94
CA SER A 115 27.02 21.87 -12.08
C SER A 115 25.85 22.20 -11.15
N SER A 116 24.72 22.58 -11.72
CA SER A 116 23.49 22.89 -10.99
C SER A 116 22.92 21.63 -10.35
N SER A 117 23.39 21.34 -9.14
CA SER A 117 22.94 20.24 -8.30
C SER A 117 21.50 20.47 -7.81
N ILE A 118 20.63 19.48 -8.00
CA ILE A 118 19.29 19.39 -7.39
C ILE A 118 19.40 18.82 -5.95
N GLU A 119 20.58 18.82 -5.31
CA GLU A 119 20.76 18.32 -3.94
C GLU A 119 20.67 19.39 -2.85
N CYS A 120 20.26 20.63 -3.16
CA CYS A 120 20.14 21.71 -2.18
C CYS A 120 18.70 21.99 -1.72
N LEU A 121 17.93 20.96 -1.33
CA LEU A 121 16.67 21.20 -0.60
C LEU A 121 16.59 20.57 0.80
N TRP A 122 17.55 19.74 1.21
CA TRP A 122 17.47 19.06 2.53
C TRP A 122 18.66 19.27 3.46
N SER A 123 19.67 20.04 3.08
CA SER A 123 20.84 20.30 3.93
C SER A 123 21.30 21.75 3.87
N LEU A 124 20.71 22.60 4.72
CA LEU A 124 21.31 23.87 5.12
C LEU A 124 21.28 23.97 6.65
N ALA A 125 22.36 23.48 7.27
CA ALA A 125 22.81 23.98 8.54
C ALA A 125 23.78 25.15 8.27
N ALA A 126 23.35 26.39 8.51
CA ALA A 126 24.20 27.58 8.57
C ALA A 126 23.50 28.69 9.39
N PRO A 127 24.26 29.62 10.01
CA PRO A 127 23.98 30.13 11.36
C PRO A 127 23.06 31.37 11.41
N MET A 128 22.29 31.45 12.50
CA MET A 128 21.61 32.63 13.05
C MET A 128 20.90 33.55 12.04
N ALA A 129 19.74 33.10 11.55
CA ALA A 129 18.67 33.95 11.03
C ALA A 129 17.44 33.79 11.94
N PRO A 130 16.56 34.80 12.08
CA PRO A 130 15.46 34.77 13.04
C PRO A 130 14.61 33.53 12.77
N SER A 131 14.35 32.76 13.83
CA SER A 131 13.54 31.55 13.79
C SER A 131 12.18 31.88 13.16
N LEU A 132 12.04 31.64 11.86
CA LEU A 132 10.74 31.41 11.27
C LEU A 132 10.10 30.27 12.08
N PRO A 133 8.83 30.39 12.48
CA PRO A 133 8.19 29.35 13.25
C PRO A 133 8.31 28.06 12.44
N VAL A 134 9.13 27.15 12.95
CA VAL A 134 9.05 25.73 12.63
C VAL A 134 7.56 25.42 12.66
N PRO A 135 6.96 24.86 11.59
CA PRO A 135 5.55 24.54 11.61
C PRO A 135 5.34 23.73 12.86
N GLU A 136 4.61 24.33 13.81
CA GLU A 136 4.24 23.73 15.06
C GLU A 136 3.69 22.37 14.68
N LEU A 137 4.35 21.29 15.11
CA LEU A 137 3.77 19.97 15.00
C LEU A 137 2.40 20.14 15.62
N VAL A 138 1.34 20.08 14.80
CA VAL A 138 -0.03 20.30 15.26
C VAL A 138 -0.25 19.25 16.33
N ALA A 139 -0.17 19.67 17.60
CA ALA A 139 0.10 18.78 18.73
C ALA A 139 -1.01 17.76 18.97
N ASP A 140 -2.11 17.88 18.23
CA ASP A 140 -3.30 17.04 18.28
C ASP A 140 -3.77 16.64 16.87
N SER A 141 -2.88 16.49 15.89
CA SER A 141 -3.29 16.09 14.53
C SER A 141 -3.89 14.68 14.54
N THR A 142 -5.22 14.61 14.56
CA THR A 142 -6.02 13.38 14.43
C THR A 142 -6.20 12.96 12.97
N ALA A 143 -5.42 13.53 12.05
CA ALA A 143 -5.56 13.24 10.62
C ALA A 143 -5.24 11.77 10.35
N SER A 144 -6.28 11.01 9.96
CA SER A 144 -6.10 9.61 9.56
C SER A 144 -5.19 9.51 8.33
N PHE A 145 -4.50 8.39 8.17
CA PHE A 145 -3.72 8.10 6.96
C PHE A 145 -4.55 8.31 5.68
N ARG A 146 -5.82 7.88 5.69
CA ARG A 146 -6.73 8.08 4.56
C ARG A 146 -6.94 9.56 4.24
N HIS A 147 -7.12 10.40 5.25
CA HIS A 147 -7.27 11.84 5.05
C HIS A 147 -6.01 12.43 4.42
N VAL A 148 -4.83 12.14 4.98
CA VAL A 148 -3.56 12.61 4.44
C VAL A 148 -3.35 12.11 3.00
N PHE A 149 -3.61 10.83 2.73
CA PHE A 149 -3.48 10.19 1.42
C PHE A 149 -4.40 10.80 0.34
N LEU A 150 -5.62 11.18 0.70
CA LEU A 150 -6.54 11.78 -0.27
C LEU A 150 -6.20 13.24 -0.59
N HIS A 151 -5.50 13.94 0.33
CA HIS A 151 -5.14 15.35 0.20
C HIS A 151 -3.67 15.61 -0.15
N THR A 152 -2.88 14.57 -0.42
CA THR A 152 -1.51 14.76 -0.92
C THR A 152 -1.51 15.43 -2.29
N SER A 153 -0.50 16.27 -2.53
CA SER A 153 -0.25 16.98 -3.79
C SER A 153 0.51 16.15 -4.83
N VAL A 154 0.64 14.83 -4.63
CA VAL A 154 1.31 13.92 -5.58
C VAL A 154 0.42 12.74 -5.97
N PRO A 155 0.41 12.32 -7.26
CA PRO A 155 -0.29 11.12 -7.71
C PRO A 155 0.13 9.90 -6.89
N SER A 156 -0.82 9.26 -6.22
CA SER A 156 -0.52 8.16 -5.30
C SER A 156 -1.60 7.08 -5.34
N LEU A 157 -1.18 5.84 -5.11
CA LEU A 157 -2.06 4.69 -5.00
C LEU A 157 -1.65 3.80 -3.81
N ILE A 158 -2.60 3.00 -3.35
CA ILE A 158 -2.46 2.00 -2.30
C ILE A 158 -2.73 0.63 -2.91
N ALA A 159 -1.84 -0.31 -2.62
CA ALA A 159 -1.98 -1.71 -2.97
C ALA A 159 -1.90 -2.59 -1.72
N ARG A 160 -2.50 -3.78 -1.77
CA ARG A 160 -2.27 -4.83 -0.77
C ARG A 160 -0.83 -5.34 -0.88
N LEU A 161 -0.39 -6.13 0.10
CA LEU A 161 0.95 -6.72 0.10
C LEU A 161 1.22 -7.67 -1.09
N ASP A 162 0.16 -8.22 -1.70
CA ASP A 162 0.25 -9.03 -2.93
C ASP A 162 0.38 -8.18 -4.21
N GLY A 163 0.29 -6.85 -4.09
CA GLY A 163 0.36 -5.90 -5.19
C GLY A 163 -0.99 -5.56 -5.84
N THR A 164 -2.11 -6.12 -5.38
CA THR A 164 -3.45 -5.78 -5.86
C THR A 164 -3.81 -4.35 -5.48
N LEU A 165 -4.28 -3.54 -6.45
CA LEU A 165 -4.64 -2.15 -6.20
C LEU A 165 -5.93 -2.06 -5.38
N VAL A 166 -5.95 -1.17 -4.39
CA VAL A 166 -7.09 -0.96 -3.48
C VAL A 166 -7.68 0.43 -3.63
N HIS A 167 -6.82 1.44 -3.77
CA HIS A 167 -7.25 2.83 -3.82
C HIS A 167 -6.25 3.66 -4.61
N ALA A 168 -6.71 4.69 -5.31
CA ALA A 168 -5.86 5.74 -5.84
C ALA A 168 -6.41 7.12 -5.43
N ASN A 169 -5.55 8.12 -5.31
CA ASN A 169 -6.00 9.49 -5.04
C ASN A 169 -6.44 10.18 -6.35
N TYR A 170 -7.12 11.33 -6.24
CA TYR A 170 -7.70 12.02 -7.39
C TYR A 170 -6.64 12.42 -8.43
N LEU A 171 -5.44 12.82 -8.01
CA LEU A 171 -4.33 13.16 -8.90
C LEU A 171 -3.84 11.96 -9.72
N PHE A 172 -3.87 10.76 -9.14
CA PHE A 172 -3.55 9.55 -9.88
C PHE A 172 -4.56 9.29 -10.99
N HIS A 173 -5.85 9.45 -10.71
CA HIS A 173 -6.90 9.31 -11.72
C HIS A 173 -6.79 10.38 -12.81
N GLU A 174 -6.44 11.62 -12.46
CA GLU A 174 -6.22 12.67 -13.45
C GLU A 174 -5.05 12.34 -14.39
N TYR A 175 -3.97 11.77 -13.85
CA TYR A 175 -2.80 11.41 -14.63
C TYR A 175 -2.93 10.05 -15.36
N PHE A 176 -3.71 9.11 -14.83
CA PHE A 176 -3.96 7.77 -15.39
C PHE A 176 -5.47 7.43 -15.48
N PRO A 177 -6.25 8.16 -16.30
CA PRO A 177 -7.72 8.14 -16.26
C PRO A 177 -8.36 6.81 -16.65
N THR A 178 -7.67 6.02 -17.47
CA THR A 178 -8.19 4.81 -18.12
C THR A 178 -7.80 3.50 -17.42
N MET A 179 -7.06 3.55 -16.31
CA MET A 179 -6.46 2.38 -15.67
C MET A 179 -7.18 1.91 -14.39
N VAL A 180 -8.22 2.61 -13.92
CA VAL A 180 -8.73 2.41 -12.55
C VAL A 180 -10.25 2.22 -12.48
N ASP A 181 -10.92 2.04 -13.61
CA ASP A 181 -12.35 1.64 -13.58
C ASP A 181 -12.53 0.19 -13.09
N ASP A 182 -11.48 -0.64 -13.15
CA ASP A 182 -11.43 -2.01 -12.60
C ASP A 182 -10.31 -2.12 -11.55
N TYR A 183 -10.62 -2.06 -10.26
CA TYR A 183 -9.64 -2.28 -9.16
C TYR A 183 -9.11 -3.73 -9.06
N ASN A 184 -9.36 -4.57 -10.07
CA ASN A 184 -8.77 -5.91 -10.20
C ASN A 184 -7.37 -5.89 -10.84
N HIS A 185 -6.77 -4.71 -10.99
CA HIS A 185 -5.40 -4.56 -11.47
C HIS A 185 -4.36 -4.70 -10.34
N THR A 186 -3.14 -5.02 -10.73
CA THR A 186 -1.98 -5.08 -9.83
C THR A 186 -1.00 -3.95 -10.15
N LEU A 187 -0.16 -3.58 -9.19
CA LEU A 187 0.97 -2.67 -9.38
C LEU A 187 1.82 -3.04 -10.61
N TYR A 188 1.99 -4.34 -10.84
CA TYR A 188 2.80 -4.87 -11.94
C TYR A 188 2.13 -4.67 -13.31
N ALA A 189 0.80 -4.67 -13.37
CA ALA A 189 0.06 -4.42 -14.61
C ALA A 189 0.23 -2.97 -15.12
N LEU A 190 0.62 -2.05 -14.24
CA LEU A 190 0.93 -0.67 -14.61
C LEU A 190 2.28 -0.55 -15.31
N CYS A 191 3.18 -1.52 -15.16
CA CYS A 191 4.52 -1.47 -15.76
C CYS A 191 4.50 -1.99 -17.21
N ILE A 192 5.42 -1.50 -18.04
CA ILE A 192 5.80 -2.25 -19.25
C ILE A 192 6.56 -3.53 -18.86
N ALA A 193 6.53 -4.54 -19.71
CA ALA A 193 7.12 -5.86 -19.42
C ALA A 193 8.58 -5.80 -18.93
N SER A 194 9.40 -4.89 -19.47
CA SER A 194 10.81 -4.74 -19.07
C SER A 194 11.01 -4.14 -17.68
N ASP A 195 10.02 -3.45 -17.12
CA ASP A 195 10.12 -2.79 -15.82
C ASP A 195 9.42 -3.55 -14.69
N VAL A 196 8.66 -4.61 -15.01
CA VAL A 196 8.05 -5.50 -13.99
C VAL A 196 9.09 -6.05 -12.99
N PRO A 197 10.28 -6.54 -13.41
CA PRO A 197 11.28 -7.03 -12.45
C PRO A 197 11.81 -5.93 -11.52
N LYS A 198 11.89 -4.68 -12.01
CA LYS A 198 12.30 -3.53 -11.18
C LYS A 198 11.26 -3.25 -10.11
N MET A 199 9.97 -3.33 -10.45
CA MET A 199 8.87 -3.17 -9.48
C MET A 199 8.87 -4.26 -8.43
N GLN A 200 9.03 -5.52 -8.85
CA GLN A 200 9.16 -6.65 -7.94
C GLN A 200 10.34 -6.45 -6.98
N SER A 201 11.48 -5.97 -7.47
CA SER A 201 12.65 -5.67 -6.62
C SER A 201 12.36 -4.56 -5.60
N LEU A 202 11.68 -3.47 -6.00
CA LEU A 202 11.29 -2.41 -5.06
C LEU A 202 10.34 -2.90 -3.98
N VAL A 203 9.29 -3.62 -4.39
CA VAL A 203 8.29 -4.18 -3.47
C VAL A 203 8.95 -5.17 -2.50
N THR A 204 9.84 -6.03 -3.00
CA THR A 204 10.57 -6.98 -2.16
C THR A 204 11.41 -6.24 -1.12
N LYS A 205 12.18 -5.21 -1.51
CA LYS A 205 13.03 -4.43 -0.59
C LYS A 205 12.25 -3.79 0.56
N VAL A 206 11.04 -3.29 0.30
CA VAL A 206 10.22 -2.69 1.36
C VAL A 206 9.54 -3.75 2.24
N LEU A 207 9.18 -4.91 1.67
CA LEU A 207 8.56 -6.01 2.41
C LEU A 207 9.56 -6.76 3.30
N THR A 208 10.82 -6.93 2.86
CA THR A 208 11.91 -7.50 3.67
C THR A 208 12.34 -6.60 4.82
N CYS A 209 11.78 -5.38 4.91
CA CYS A 209 12.12 -4.37 5.89
C CYS A 209 13.57 -3.86 5.80
N ASP A 210 14.24 -4.07 4.66
CA ASP A 210 15.60 -3.54 4.42
C ASP A 210 15.59 -2.01 4.39
N VAL A 211 14.47 -1.42 3.94
CA VAL A 211 14.28 0.02 3.82
C VAL A 211 12.84 0.43 4.13
N HIS A 212 12.65 1.66 4.63
CA HIS A 212 11.31 2.24 4.84
C HIS A 212 10.61 2.63 3.53
N SER A 213 11.40 2.98 2.50
CA SER A 213 10.93 3.27 1.15
C SER A 213 12.02 2.96 0.13
N ALA A 214 11.61 2.67 -1.10
CA ALA A 214 12.50 2.39 -2.22
C ALA A 214 11.99 3.11 -3.47
N GLN A 215 12.90 3.57 -4.33
CA GLN A 215 12.55 4.44 -5.45
C GLN A 215 13.28 4.03 -6.73
N THR A 216 12.65 4.20 -7.89
CA THR A 216 13.32 4.04 -9.18
C THR A 216 12.55 4.71 -10.32
N LYS A 217 13.22 4.86 -11.45
CA LYS A 217 12.62 5.33 -12.70
C LYS A 217 12.06 4.15 -13.50
N MET A 218 10.83 4.27 -13.97
CA MET A 218 10.14 3.25 -14.77
C MET A 218 9.30 3.86 -15.88
N THR A 219 8.85 3.02 -16.79
CA THR A 219 7.88 3.32 -17.81
C THR A 219 6.60 2.57 -17.51
N TRP A 220 5.51 3.30 -17.34
CA TRP A 220 4.21 2.74 -17.03
C TRP A 220 3.28 2.84 -18.23
N GLN A 221 2.38 1.87 -18.35
CA GLN A 221 1.30 1.88 -19.32
C GLN A 221 0.19 2.80 -18.77
N ALA A 222 -0.28 3.72 -19.60
CA ALA A 222 -1.37 4.63 -19.32
C ALA A 222 -2.54 4.28 -20.24
N GLY A 223 -3.44 3.44 -19.74
CA GLY A 223 -4.71 3.15 -20.40
C GLY A 223 -4.70 2.09 -21.48
N ARG A 224 -5.89 1.88 -22.04
CA ARG A 224 -6.16 0.85 -23.06
C ARG A 224 -5.53 1.15 -24.43
N ALA A 225 -5.12 2.40 -24.68
CA ALA A 225 -4.53 2.83 -25.93
C ALA A 225 -3.02 2.55 -26.05
N GLY A 226 -2.40 1.86 -25.08
CA GLY A 226 -0.97 1.52 -25.10
C GLY A 226 -0.04 2.74 -24.96
N GLN A 227 -0.56 3.87 -24.50
CA GLN A 227 0.28 5.04 -24.19
C GLN A 227 1.23 4.67 -23.05
N VAL A 228 2.49 5.05 -23.18
CA VAL A 228 3.50 4.83 -22.14
C VAL A 228 3.92 6.15 -21.53
N LYS A 229 4.10 6.18 -20.22
CA LYS A 229 4.52 7.36 -19.46
C LYS A 229 5.76 7.04 -18.66
N LEU A 230 6.76 7.90 -18.78
CA LEU A 230 7.96 7.82 -17.97
C LEU A 230 7.67 8.42 -16.59
N VAL A 231 7.97 7.66 -15.55
CA VAL A 231 7.64 8.03 -14.17
C VAL A 231 8.78 7.73 -13.24
N PHE A 232 8.90 8.55 -12.20
CA PHE A 232 9.69 8.22 -11.03
C PHE A 232 8.74 7.67 -9.97
N VAL A 233 9.02 6.45 -9.52
CA VAL A 233 8.15 5.71 -8.60
C VAL A 233 8.82 5.62 -7.25
N SER A 234 8.07 5.91 -6.19
CA SER A 234 8.46 5.71 -4.80
C SER A 234 7.48 4.76 -4.13
N VAL A 235 7.99 3.64 -3.61
CA VAL A 235 7.22 2.62 -2.90
C VAL A 235 7.59 2.67 -1.42
N ALA A 236 6.59 2.69 -0.54
CA ALA A 236 6.76 2.68 0.90
C ALA A 236 5.82 1.66 1.55
N LEU A 237 6.26 1.05 2.65
CA LEU A 237 5.43 0.11 3.41
C LEU A 237 4.59 0.87 4.44
N VAL A 238 3.28 0.73 4.36
CA VAL A 238 2.33 1.23 5.36
C VAL A 238 2.14 0.16 6.41
N ARG A 239 2.33 0.54 7.68
CA ARG A 239 2.15 -0.33 8.83
C ARG A 239 0.90 0.04 9.62
N ASP A 240 0.30 -0.93 10.27
CA ASP A 240 -0.79 -0.68 11.21
C ASP A 240 -0.28 -0.18 12.58
N HIS A 241 -1.20 0.01 13.52
CA HIS A 241 -0.90 0.43 14.88
C HIS A 241 -0.08 -0.61 15.67
N ALA A 242 -0.10 -1.88 15.27
CA ALA A 242 0.72 -2.95 15.84
C ALA A 242 2.10 -3.06 15.15
N GLY A 243 2.41 -2.17 14.21
CA GLY A 243 3.65 -2.17 13.44
C GLY A 243 3.71 -3.24 12.36
N GLN A 244 2.60 -3.95 12.09
CA GLN A 244 2.57 -5.01 11.08
C GLN A 244 2.40 -4.42 9.68
N PRO A 245 3.02 -5.03 8.65
CA PRO A 245 2.79 -4.67 7.25
C PRO A 245 1.30 -4.71 6.91
N ALA A 246 0.71 -3.59 6.50
CA ALA A 246 -0.71 -3.51 6.17
C ALA A 246 -0.93 -3.34 4.67
N ASN A 247 -0.26 -2.36 4.06
CA ASN A 247 -0.40 -2.03 2.64
C ASN A 247 0.90 -1.48 2.07
N ILE A 248 0.96 -1.39 0.75
CA ILE A 248 2.02 -0.73 0.00
C ILE A 248 1.46 0.60 -0.50
N GLN A 249 2.14 1.71 -0.17
CA GLN A 249 1.87 3.00 -0.79
C GLN A 249 2.83 3.20 -1.95
N CYS A 250 2.30 3.57 -3.11
CA CYS A 250 3.08 3.88 -4.29
C CYS A 250 2.78 5.31 -4.74
N THR A 251 3.79 6.16 -4.68
CA THR A 251 3.73 7.55 -5.16
C THR A 251 4.42 7.63 -6.50
N VAL A 252 3.82 8.40 -7.42
CA VAL A 252 4.27 8.50 -8.81
C VAL A 252 4.51 9.97 -9.13
N LEU A 253 5.71 10.27 -9.60
CA LEU A 253 6.05 11.58 -10.14
C LEU A 253 6.17 11.49 -11.66
N PRO A 254 5.29 12.18 -12.40
CA PRO A 254 5.42 12.38 -13.84
C PRO A 254 6.82 12.87 -14.22
N MET A 255 7.45 12.24 -15.21
CA MET A 255 8.67 12.76 -15.81
C MET A 255 8.33 13.41 -17.16
N ALA A 256 8.94 14.57 -17.42
CA ALA A 256 8.85 15.28 -18.69
C ALA A 256 9.67 14.57 -19.78
#